data_AF-D6ZYV7-F1
#
_entry.id   AF-D6ZYV7-F1
#
_cell.length_a   1.000
_cell.length_b   1.000
_cell.length_c   1.000
_cell.angle_alpha   90.00
_cell.angle_beta   90.00
_cell.angle_gamma   90.00
#
_symmetry.space_group_name_H-M   'P 1'
#
loop_
_entity.id
_entity.type
_entity.pdbx_description
1 polymer ?
#
loop_
_entity_poly.entity_id
_entity_poly.type
_entity_poly.pdbx_seq_one_letter_code
_entity_poly.pdbx_strand_id
1 'polypeptide(L)'
;MDGQQESAFAAAGRDTIAAVSSGTGGAVAVIRISGPAAGEALVALADRLPEPRRAMLAKLRDPSSGEVLDEGLALWFPGPRSATGEDMAELQIHGGRAVVAAVLGALFALPGLRPAERGEFTRRAFLNGRLDLTQAEGLADLIAAETEGQRRLAFAHAFGHLGQRVEEWRRRLIRAMALIEAGIDFSDEEDVPAEARVMARPEVEALLGELDAALADRRGAMVREGALIAIAGLPNAGKSSLINALAAREIAIVSDEPGTTRDVLEVALDLSGHKVTLVDTAGLREAEGKVEAEGIRRAHARIAEADLVLWVHDAAEGPPPVARPQIEAAAGAELWLVANKLDEVGAVPPTGGWTDRAFAISAKYGTGLEALIDAVGAFVAERARGAEHPALIRERHRMSALEAAGHLRVALWEWDCLDDELLAEELRLAGRALGRMTGTIGVEDLLDVVFREFCIGK
;
A
#
# COMPACT_ATOMS: atom_id res chain seq x y z
N MET A 1 -18.21 26.96 12.11
CA MET A 1 -16.96 26.52 11.45
C MET A 1 -17.25 25.92 10.07
N ASP A 2 -18.49 25.52 9.79
CA ASP A 2 -18.91 24.95 8.50
C ASP A 2 -18.81 25.90 7.28
N GLY A 3 -19.03 27.21 7.47
CA GLY A 3 -19.03 28.17 6.35
C GLY A 3 -17.65 28.53 5.76
N GLN A 4 -16.54 28.20 6.43
CA GLN A 4 -15.19 28.40 5.87
C GLN A 4 -14.72 27.22 5.03
N GLN A 5 -15.22 26.01 5.29
CA GLN A 5 -14.88 24.82 4.50
C GLN A 5 -15.70 24.74 3.21
N GLU A 6 -17.00 25.08 3.22
CA GLU A 6 -17.80 25.19 1.98
C GLU A 6 -17.20 26.23 1.00
N SER A 7 -16.63 27.33 1.52
CA SER A 7 -15.90 28.33 0.74
C SER A 7 -14.62 27.77 0.10
N ALA A 8 -13.89 26.90 0.80
CA ALA A 8 -12.72 26.22 0.25
C ALA A 8 -13.10 25.18 -0.82
N PHE A 9 -14.23 24.48 -0.65
CA PHE A 9 -14.76 23.54 -1.65
C PHE A 9 -15.24 24.25 -2.94
N ALA A 10 -15.83 25.44 -2.83
CA ALA A 10 -16.19 26.26 -3.99
C ALA A 10 -14.97 26.93 -4.68
N ALA A 11 -13.90 27.20 -3.92
CA ALA A 11 -12.65 27.76 -4.45
C ALA A 11 -11.77 26.72 -5.18
N ALA A 12 -11.83 25.45 -4.77
CA ALA A 12 -11.09 24.34 -5.37
C ALA A 12 -11.44 24.09 -6.86
N GLY A 13 -12.56 24.61 -7.35
CA GLY A 13 -12.95 24.53 -8.76
C GLY A 13 -12.43 25.68 -9.64
N ARG A 14 -11.57 26.58 -9.14
CA ARG A 14 -11.13 27.80 -9.87
C ARG A 14 -9.63 28.02 -9.95
N ASP A 15 -8.83 27.36 -9.14
CA ASP A 15 -7.37 27.53 -9.16
C ASP A 15 -6.68 26.51 -10.06
N THR A 16 -5.54 26.91 -10.63
CA THR A 16 -4.70 26.05 -11.46
C THR A 16 -3.42 25.73 -10.71
N ILE A 17 -3.10 24.45 -10.60
CA ILE A 17 -1.91 23.99 -9.90
C ILE A 17 -0.81 23.61 -10.87
N ALA A 18 0.44 23.84 -10.47
CA ALA A 18 1.59 23.32 -11.19
C ALA A 18 2.64 22.74 -10.24
N ALA A 19 3.30 21.67 -10.68
CA ALA A 19 4.43 21.08 -9.98
C ALA A 19 5.28 20.21 -10.90
N VAL A 20 6.51 19.92 -10.46
CA VAL A 20 7.39 18.93 -11.09
C VAL A 20 6.93 17.54 -10.69
N SER A 21 6.75 16.65 -11.66
CA SER A 21 6.25 15.27 -11.47
C SER A 21 7.32 14.20 -11.71
N SER A 22 8.54 14.59 -12.06
CA SER A 22 9.72 13.74 -12.23
C SER A 22 10.64 13.77 -11.00
N GLY A 23 11.48 12.74 -10.83
CA GLY A 23 12.55 12.74 -9.84
C GLY A 23 13.55 13.90 -10.03
N THR A 24 14.30 14.22 -8.98
CA THR A 24 15.26 15.34 -8.98
C THR A 24 16.54 14.97 -9.75
N GLY A 25 17.09 15.91 -10.52
CA GLY A 25 18.44 15.77 -11.12
C GLY A 25 18.53 14.90 -12.39
N GLY A 26 17.42 14.62 -13.07
CA GLY A 26 17.40 13.87 -14.34
C GLY A 26 17.73 14.72 -15.58
N ALA A 27 17.91 14.07 -16.74
CA ALA A 27 18.11 14.76 -18.03
C ALA A 27 16.87 15.55 -18.48
N VAL A 28 15.68 15.04 -18.16
CA VAL A 28 14.38 15.66 -18.47
C VAL A 28 13.60 15.81 -17.17
N ALA A 29 12.97 16.96 -16.98
CA ALA A 29 11.96 17.20 -15.95
C ALA A 29 10.58 17.36 -16.58
N VAL A 30 9.56 16.78 -15.94
CA VAL A 30 8.16 16.95 -16.35
C VAL A 30 7.48 17.91 -15.38
N ILE A 31 6.98 19.03 -15.87
CA ILE A 31 6.11 19.95 -15.11
C ILE A 31 4.68 19.71 -15.57
N ARG A 32 3.80 19.37 -14.63
CA ARG A 32 2.36 19.25 -14.84
C ARG A 32 1.66 20.53 -14.41
N ILE A 33 0.64 20.91 -15.17
CA ILE A 33 -0.27 22.02 -14.88
C ILE A 33 -1.70 21.48 -14.99
N SER A 34 -2.53 21.64 -13.97
CA SER A 34 -3.93 21.18 -13.96
C SER A 34 -4.87 22.25 -13.44
N GLY A 35 -5.98 22.48 -14.13
CA GLY A 35 -7.01 23.45 -13.74
C GLY A 35 -7.49 24.29 -14.92
N PRO A 36 -8.45 25.20 -14.69
CA PRO A 36 -9.11 25.95 -15.76
C PRO A 36 -8.17 26.87 -16.57
N ALA A 37 -7.05 27.32 -16.00
CA ALA A 37 -6.07 28.17 -16.66
C ALA A 37 -4.90 27.39 -17.27
N ALA A 38 -4.91 26.04 -17.25
CA ALA A 38 -3.81 25.22 -17.76
C ALA A 38 -3.52 25.49 -19.26
N GLY A 39 -4.58 25.69 -20.05
CA GLY A 39 -4.45 26.02 -21.46
C GLY A 39 -3.86 27.40 -21.70
N GLU A 40 -4.34 28.41 -20.97
CA GLU A 40 -3.83 29.79 -21.05
C GLU A 40 -2.36 29.87 -20.61
N ALA A 41 -1.99 29.15 -19.54
CA ALA A 41 -0.60 29.07 -19.09
C ALA A 41 0.30 28.43 -20.14
N LEU A 42 -0.17 27.37 -20.81
CA LEU A 42 0.59 26.72 -21.88
C LEU A 42 0.80 27.67 -23.07
N VAL A 43 -0.22 28.43 -23.47
CA VAL A 43 -0.10 29.44 -24.54
C VAL A 43 0.86 30.55 -24.13
N ALA A 44 0.79 31.02 -22.88
CA ALA A 44 1.65 32.11 -22.40
C ALA A 44 3.15 31.74 -22.47
N LEU A 45 3.50 30.48 -22.18
CA LEU A 45 4.89 30.03 -22.23
C LEU A 45 5.32 29.52 -23.61
N ALA A 46 4.45 28.81 -24.34
CA ALA A 46 4.78 28.05 -25.56
C ALA A 46 4.18 28.64 -26.86
N ASP A 47 3.63 29.86 -26.80
CA ASP A 47 2.96 30.62 -27.85
C ASP A 47 1.65 30.02 -28.41
N ARG A 48 1.43 28.71 -28.28
CA ARG A 48 0.24 28.02 -28.80
C ARG A 48 -0.08 26.72 -28.06
N LEU A 49 -1.31 26.24 -28.22
CA LEU A 49 -1.72 24.91 -27.76
C LEU A 49 -1.35 23.83 -28.80
N PRO A 50 -0.70 22.73 -28.37
CA PRO A 50 -0.60 21.50 -29.16
C PRO A 50 -1.98 20.90 -29.46
N GLU A 51 -2.07 20.09 -30.52
CA GLU A 51 -3.21 19.20 -30.68
C GLU A 51 -3.33 18.27 -29.46
N PRO A 52 -4.56 17.96 -28.98
CA PRO A 52 -4.76 17.10 -27.82
C PRO A 52 -3.97 15.79 -27.91
N ARG A 53 -3.15 15.50 -26.90
CA ARG A 53 -2.28 14.32 -26.79
C ARG A 53 -1.23 14.18 -27.91
N ARG A 54 -0.85 15.27 -28.58
CA ARG A 54 0.29 15.29 -29.50
C ARG A 54 1.39 16.17 -28.94
N ALA A 55 2.60 15.62 -28.89
CA ALA A 55 3.77 16.37 -28.46
C ALA A 55 4.13 17.45 -29.48
N MET A 56 4.49 18.62 -28.97
CA MET A 56 4.92 19.77 -29.75
C MET A 56 6.26 20.26 -29.22
N LEU A 57 7.27 20.39 -30.09
CA LEU A 57 8.49 21.12 -29.74
C LEU A 57 8.16 22.60 -29.55
N ALA A 58 8.53 23.15 -28.40
CA ALA A 58 8.23 24.51 -28.00
C ALA A 58 9.46 25.19 -27.37
N LYS A 59 9.68 26.45 -27.74
CA LYS A 59 10.58 27.35 -27.01
C LYS A 59 9.77 28.02 -25.92
N LEU A 60 10.06 27.68 -24.67
CA LEU A 60 9.37 28.22 -23.51
C LEU A 60 9.93 29.60 -23.18
N ARG A 61 9.06 30.59 -23.07
CA ARG A 61 9.44 31.97 -22.79
C ARG A 61 8.81 32.46 -21.50
N ASP A 62 9.52 33.36 -20.82
CA ASP A 62 8.94 34.14 -19.74
C ASP A 62 7.94 35.14 -20.33
N PRO A 63 6.64 35.08 -19.96
CA PRO A 63 5.62 35.98 -20.49
C PRO A 63 5.88 37.46 -20.18
N SER A 64 6.66 37.76 -19.14
CA SER A 64 6.94 39.13 -18.69
C SER A 64 8.15 39.76 -19.39
N SER A 65 9.23 38.98 -19.58
CA SER A 65 10.50 39.47 -20.12
C SER A 65 10.76 39.05 -21.58
N GLY A 66 10.07 38.02 -22.07
CA GLY A 66 10.29 37.40 -23.38
C GLY A 66 11.56 36.54 -23.47
N GLU A 67 12.31 36.40 -22.37
CA GLU A 67 13.49 35.55 -22.27
C GLU A 67 13.13 34.09 -22.59
N VAL A 68 14.00 33.41 -23.35
CA VAL A 68 13.85 31.96 -23.57
C VAL A 68 14.33 31.23 -22.33
N LEU A 69 13.41 30.57 -21.64
CA LEU A 69 13.67 29.79 -20.44
C LEU A 69 14.24 28.41 -20.77
N ASP A 70 13.68 27.76 -21.80
CA ASP A 70 14.14 26.46 -22.30
C ASP A 70 13.56 26.14 -23.69
N GLU A 71 14.04 25.06 -24.32
CA GLU A 71 13.41 24.41 -25.47
C GLU A 71 13.09 22.95 -25.12
N GLY A 72 11.81 22.58 -25.19
CA GLY A 72 11.31 21.29 -24.72
C GLY A 72 10.02 20.84 -25.42
N LEU A 73 9.39 19.79 -24.90
CA LEU A 73 8.12 19.30 -25.43
C LEU A 73 6.94 19.81 -24.59
N ALA A 74 5.89 20.25 -25.26
CA ALA A 74 4.60 20.59 -24.67
C ALA A 74 3.55 19.55 -25.08
N LEU A 75 2.70 19.16 -24.12
CA LEU A 75 1.53 18.32 -24.34
C LEU A 75 0.29 18.96 -23.75
N TRP A 76 -0.84 18.76 -24.43
CA TRP A 76 -2.14 19.25 -24.02
C TRP A 76 -3.14 18.12 -23.82
N PHE A 77 -3.84 18.13 -22.69
CA PHE A 77 -4.82 17.15 -22.27
C PHE A 77 -6.12 17.85 -21.87
N PRO A 78 -7.06 18.08 -22.81
CA PRO A 78 -8.33 18.69 -22.47
C PRO A 78 -9.15 17.75 -21.57
N GLY A 79 -9.80 18.33 -20.55
CA GLY A 79 -10.79 17.68 -19.71
C GLY A 79 -12.00 17.18 -20.52
N PRO A 80 -12.75 16.18 -20.03
CA PRO A 80 -12.55 15.41 -18.80
C PRO A 80 -11.57 14.23 -18.94
N ARG A 81 -10.88 14.13 -20.08
CA ARG A 81 -10.05 12.96 -20.43
C ARG A 81 -8.57 13.18 -20.12
N SER A 82 -8.30 13.72 -18.93
CA SER A 82 -6.96 13.91 -18.37
C SER A 82 -6.78 13.04 -17.11
N ALA A 83 -5.59 13.11 -16.49
CA ALA A 83 -5.32 12.40 -15.25
C ALA A 83 -6.17 12.93 -14.09
N THR A 84 -6.29 14.25 -13.96
CA THR A 84 -7.10 14.91 -12.92
C THR A 84 -8.57 15.01 -13.27
N GLY A 85 -8.95 14.85 -14.54
CA GLY A 85 -10.30 15.13 -15.03
C GLY A 85 -10.52 16.60 -15.41
N GLU A 86 -9.54 17.46 -15.17
CA GLU A 86 -9.54 18.87 -15.58
C GLU A 86 -8.77 19.07 -16.89
N ASP A 87 -8.75 20.29 -17.40
CA ASP A 87 -7.75 20.68 -18.38
C ASP A 87 -6.34 20.56 -17.79
N MET A 88 -5.44 19.93 -18.53
CA MET A 88 -4.08 19.65 -18.07
C MET A 88 -3.05 19.85 -19.17
N ALA A 89 -1.89 20.41 -18.82
CA ALA A 89 -0.73 20.54 -19.70
C ALA A 89 0.49 19.85 -19.08
N GLU A 90 1.38 19.32 -19.92
CA GLU A 90 2.69 18.81 -19.50
C GLU A 90 3.80 19.50 -20.29
N LEU A 91 4.82 19.98 -19.58
CA LEU A 91 6.05 20.51 -20.13
C LEU A 91 7.19 19.53 -19.82
N GLN A 92 7.83 18.98 -20.84
CA GLN A 92 9.01 18.14 -20.73
C GLN A 92 10.23 18.97 -21.11
N ILE A 93 10.95 19.43 -20.09
CA ILE A 93 12.05 20.40 -20.17
C ILE A 93 13.37 19.76 -19.73
N HIS A 94 14.49 20.42 -19.95
CA HIS A 94 15.76 19.96 -19.40
C HIS A 94 15.71 19.96 -17.87
N GLY A 95 16.16 18.87 -17.24
CA GLY A 95 16.00 18.64 -15.80
C GLY A 95 16.96 19.42 -14.89
N GLY A 96 17.66 20.41 -15.43
CA GLY A 96 18.53 21.30 -14.66
C GLY A 96 17.73 22.09 -13.63
N ARG A 97 18.20 22.10 -12.37
CA ARG A 97 17.50 22.77 -11.25
C ARG A 97 17.16 24.23 -11.52
N ALA A 98 18.06 24.96 -12.19
CA ALA A 98 17.85 26.36 -12.56
C ALA A 98 16.75 26.52 -13.63
N VAL A 99 16.73 25.63 -14.63
CA VAL A 99 15.73 25.63 -15.71
C VAL A 99 14.34 25.36 -15.13
N VAL A 100 14.22 24.32 -14.30
CA VAL A 100 12.98 23.97 -13.60
C VAL A 100 12.48 25.13 -12.74
N ALA A 101 13.35 25.75 -11.95
CA ALA A 101 12.99 26.89 -11.10
C ALA A 101 12.54 28.10 -11.93
N ALA A 102 13.18 28.38 -13.06
CA ALA A 102 12.82 29.48 -13.94
C ALA A 102 11.44 29.28 -14.58
N VAL A 103 11.16 28.08 -15.11
CA VAL A 103 9.85 27.75 -15.70
C VAL A 103 8.73 27.80 -14.66
N LEU A 104 8.95 27.23 -13.47
CA LEU A 104 7.98 27.33 -12.37
C LEU A 104 7.76 28.78 -11.92
N GLY A 105 8.83 29.58 -11.84
CA GLY A 105 8.73 31.00 -11.51
C GLY A 105 7.85 31.76 -12.51
N ALA A 106 8.04 31.52 -13.80
CA ALA A 106 7.21 32.10 -14.85
C ALA A 106 5.74 31.64 -14.77
N LEU A 107 5.49 30.36 -14.47
CA LEU A 107 4.13 29.84 -14.27
C LEU A 107 3.45 30.48 -13.07
N PHE A 108 4.10 30.58 -11.92
CA PHE A 108 3.51 31.16 -10.71
C PHE A 108 3.39 32.68 -10.73
N ALA A 109 4.00 33.35 -11.71
CA ALA A 109 3.73 34.76 -11.99
C ALA A 109 2.41 34.98 -12.73
N LEU A 110 1.83 33.94 -13.33
CA LEU A 110 0.54 34.03 -14.01
C LEU A 110 -0.62 34.05 -12.99
N PRO A 111 -1.67 34.85 -13.25
CA PRO A 111 -2.81 34.93 -12.35
C PRO A 111 -3.55 33.58 -12.26
N GLY A 112 -3.89 33.17 -11.04
CA GLY A 112 -4.65 31.94 -10.80
C GLY A 112 -3.81 30.65 -10.79
N LEU A 113 -2.49 30.74 -10.97
CA LEU A 113 -1.58 29.61 -10.84
C LEU A 113 -0.92 29.59 -9.46
N ARG A 114 -0.82 28.39 -8.87
CA ARG A 114 -0.10 28.19 -7.60
C ARG A 114 0.63 26.85 -7.57
N PRO A 115 1.61 26.68 -6.66
CA PRO A 115 2.21 25.37 -6.42
C PRO A 115 1.16 24.35 -6.01
N ALA A 116 1.28 23.13 -6.54
CA ALA A 116 0.48 22.00 -6.08
C ALA A 116 0.92 21.54 -4.68
N GLU A 117 -0.04 21.12 -3.87
CA GLU A 117 0.22 20.41 -2.62
C GLU A 117 0.59 18.94 -2.87
N ARG A 118 1.04 18.23 -1.83
CA ARG A 118 1.35 16.80 -1.91
C ARG A 118 0.08 16.00 -2.21
N GLY A 119 0.14 15.13 -3.23
CA GLY A 119 -1.00 14.30 -3.62
C GLY A 119 -2.14 15.06 -4.29
N GLU A 120 -1.99 16.36 -4.57
CA GLU A 120 -3.11 17.19 -5.00
C GLU A 120 -3.64 16.78 -6.39
N PHE A 121 -2.77 16.34 -7.31
CA PHE A 121 -3.23 15.87 -8.63
C PHE A 121 -4.09 14.60 -8.50
N THR A 122 -3.66 13.65 -7.66
CA THR A 122 -4.40 12.42 -7.38
C THR A 122 -5.69 12.72 -6.61
N ARG A 123 -5.66 13.68 -5.68
CA ARG A 123 -6.86 14.17 -4.97
C ARG A 123 -7.88 14.76 -5.93
N ARG A 124 -7.46 15.60 -6.88
CA ARG A 124 -8.35 16.16 -7.91
C ARG A 124 -8.91 15.06 -8.83
N ALA A 125 -8.08 14.09 -9.20
CA ALA A 125 -8.52 12.93 -9.97
C ALA A 125 -9.61 12.13 -9.24
N PHE A 126 -9.46 11.93 -7.91
CA PHE A 126 -10.48 11.31 -7.07
C PHE A 126 -11.79 12.12 -7.05
N LEU A 127 -11.71 13.42 -6.75
CA LEU A 127 -12.88 14.31 -6.68
C LEU A 127 -13.63 14.41 -8.01
N ASN A 128 -12.91 14.30 -9.14
CA ASN A 128 -13.50 14.31 -10.48
C ASN A 128 -13.92 12.90 -10.97
N GLY A 129 -13.93 11.89 -10.10
CA GLY A 129 -14.35 10.53 -10.42
C GLY A 129 -13.48 9.82 -11.45
N ARG A 130 -12.23 10.25 -11.64
CA ARG A 130 -11.24 9.58 -12.51
C ARG A 130 -10.68 8.33 -11.88
N LEU A 131 -10.67 8.27 -10.55
CA LEU A 131 -10.20 7.16 -9.74
C LEU A 131 -10.98 7.09 -8.43
N ASP A 132 -11.17 5.87 -7.91
CA ASP A 132 -11.68 5.67 -6.56
C ASP A 132 -10.53 5.68 -5.52
N LEU A 133 -10.87 5.66 -4.23
CA LEU A 133 -9.88 5.73 -3.15
C LEU A 133 -8.94 4.50 -3.12
N THR A 134 -9.44 3.32 -3.50
CA THR A 134 -8.63 2.09 -3.56
C THR A 134 -7.62 2.14 -4.71
N GLN A 135 -8.01 2.76 -5.84
CA GLN A 135 -7.12 3.01 -6.97
C GLN A 135 -6.05 4.05 -6.65
N ALA A 136 -6.41 5.11 -5.90
CA ALA A 136 -5.43 6.07 -5.39
C ALA A 136 -4.37 5.36 -4.55
N GLU A 137 -4.80 4.60 -3.54
CA GLU A 137 -3.90 3.84 -2.66
C GLU A 137 -3.05 2.83 -3.43
N GLY A 138 -3.64 2.13 -4.41
CA GLY A 138 -2.90 1.23 -5.30
C GLY A 138 -1.85 1.94 -6.15
N LEU A 139 -2.12 3.17 -6.61
CA LEU A 139 -1.14 3.99 -7.32
C LEU A 139 0.01 4.39 -6.40
N ALA A 140 -0.27 4.79 -5.15
CA ALA A 140 0.77 5.06 -4.16
C ALA A 140 1.65 3.83 -3.92
N ASP A 141 1.03 2.67 -3.68
CA ASP A 141 1.74 1.41 -3.46
C ASP A 141 2.57 1.02 -4.69
N LEU A 142 2.13 1.32 -5.92
CA LEU A 142 2.86 1.01 -7.15
C LEU A 142 4.12 1.88 -7.31
N ILE A 143 4.06 3.12 -6.83
CA ILE A 143 5.20 4.06 -6.87
C ILE A 143 6.23 3.68 -5.79
N ALA A 144 5.74 3.24 -4.63
CA ALA A 144 6.56 2.83 -3.50
C ALA A 144 7.02 1.36 -3.57
N ALA A 145 6.61 0.60 -4.59
CA ALA A 145 6.96 -0.81 -4.71
C ALA A 145 8.48 -0.99 -4.88
N GLU A 146 9.07 -1.77 -3.98
CA GLU A 146 10.52 -2.07 -3.96
C GLU A 146 10.82 -3.43 -4.58
N THR A 147 9.81 -4.30 -4.65
CA THR A 147 9.94 -5.68 -5.14
C THR A 147 8.92 -5.99 -6.24
N GLU A 148 9.21 -6.98 -7.08
CA GLU A 148 8.32 -7.38 -8.17
C GLU A 148 6.96 -7.89 -7.66
N GLY A 149 6.93 -8.58 -6.51
CA GLY A 149 5.70 -8.99 -5.85
C GLY A 149 4.81 -7.80 -5.46
N GLN A 150 5.40 -6.76 -4.83
CA GLN A 150 4.68 -5.53 -4.51
C GLN A 150 4.18 -4.82 -5.77
N ARG A 151 5.00 -4.74 -6.82
CA ARG A 151 4.62 -4.12 -8.10
C ARG A 151 3.40 -4.80 -8.71
N ARG A 152 3.36 -6.14 -8.75
CA ARG A 152 2.24 -6.91 -9.29
C ARG A 152 0.96 -6.72 -8.49
N LEU A 153 1.04 -6.79 -7.16
CA LEU A 153 -0.09 -6.53 -6.26
C LEU A 153 -0.64 -5.12 -6.44
N ALA A 154 0.24 -4.11 -6.37
CA ALA A 154 -0.13 -2.70 -6.49
C ALA A 154 -0.72 -2.39 -7.88
N PHE A 155 -0.21 -3.03 -8.94
CA PHE A 155 -0.80 -2.91 -10.27
C PHE A 155 -2.25 -3.42 -10.29
N ALA A 156 -2.53 -4.62 -9.77
CA ALA A 156 -3.91 -5.13 -9.71
C ALA A 156 -4.86 -4.16 -8.97
N HIS A 157 -4.38 -3.50 -7.92
CA HIS A 157 -5.15 -2.54 -7.14
C HIS A 157 -5.34 -1.19 -7.84
N ALA A 158 -4.26 -0.61 -8.39
CA ALA A 158 -4.28 0.66 -9.10
C ALA A 158 -5.26 0.64 -10.29
N PHE A 159 -5.42 -0.52 -10.92
CA PHE A 159 -6.34 -0.72 -12.05
C PHE A 159 -7.75 -1.19 -11.64
N GLY A 160 -8.09 -1.10 -10.35
CA GLY A 160 -9.47 -1.11 -9.87
C GLY A 160 -10.07 -2.48 -9.52
N HIS A 161 -9.27 -3.54 -9.40
CA HIS A 161 -9.80 -4.87 -9.07
C HIS A 161 -10.49 -4.90 -7.69
N LEU A 162 -9.93 -4.21 -6.69
CA LEU A 162 -10.56 -4.11 -5.36
C LEU A 162 -11.83 -3.26 -5.40
N GLY A 163 -11.77 -2.07 -6.02
CA GLY A 163 -12.94 -1.21 -6.20
C GLY A 163 -14.10 -1.92 -6.91
N GLN A 164 -13.84 -2.70 -7.96
CA GLN A 164 -14.85 -3.51 -8.65
C GLN A 164 -15.51 -4.55 -7.74
N ARG A 165 -14.72 -5.25 -6.92
CA ARG A 165 -15.21 -6.25 -5.96
C ARG A 165 -16.08 -5.60 -4.88
N VAL A 166 -15.64 -4.49 -4.31
CA VAL A 166 -16.39 -3.75 -3.30
C VAL A 166 -17.70 -3.22 -3.88
N GLU A 167 -17.66 -2.71 -5.10
CA GLU A 167 -18.86 -2.22 -5.79
C GLU A 167 -19.83 -3.37 -6.11
N GLU A 168 -19.34 -4.57 -6.42
CA GLU A 168 -20.18 -5.77 -6.55
C GLU A 168 -20.89 -6.13 -5.24
N TRP A 169 -20.16 -6.16 -4.13
CA TRP A 169 -20.73 -6.36 -2.80
C TRP A 169 -21.80 -5.31 -2.48
N ARG A 170 -21.50 -4.04 -2.76
CA ARG A 170 -22.43 -2.92 -2.54
C ARG A 170 -23.69 -3.07 -3.40
N ARG A 171 -23.57 -3.45 -4.68
CA ARG A 171 -24.73 -3.68 -5.55
C ARG A 171 -25.62 -4.82 -5.04
N ARG A 172 -25.05 -5.91 -4.54
CA ARG A 172 -25.80 -7.03 -3.95
C ARG A 172 -26.55 -6.61 -2.70
N LEU A 173 -25.87 -5.86 -1.83
CA LEU A 173 -26.46 -5.33 -0.61
C LEU A 173 -27.59 -4.33 -0.89
N ILE A 174 -27.44 -3.47 -1.91
CA ILE A 174 -28.51 -2.56 -2.36
C ILE A 174 -29.73 -3.33 -2.86
N ARG A 175 -29.54 -4.43 -3.58
CA ARG A 175 -30.67 -5.27 -3.99
C ARG A 175 -31.36 -5.90 -2.79
N ALA A 176 -30.61 -6.41 -1.81
CA ALA A 176 -31.19 -6.95 -0.58
C ALA A 176 -31.97 -5.87 0.20
N MET A 177 -31.40 -4.66 0.34
CA MET A 177 -32.08 -3.52 0.97
C MET A 177 -33.37 -3.16 0.25
N ALA A 178 -33.35 -3.06 -1.08
CA ALA A 178 -34.54 -2.71 -1.87
C ALA A 178 -35.67 -3.72 -1.70
N LEU A 179 -35.35 -5.00 -1.49
CA LEU A 179 -36.36 -6.03 -1.18
C LEU A 179 -36.98 -5.79 0.19
N ILE A 180 -36.17 -5.57 1.22
CA ILE A 180 -36.68 -5.30 2.58
C ILE A 180 -37.48 -3.99 2.61
N GLU A 181 -37.00 -2.92 1.95
CA GLU A 181 -37.73 -1.66 1.82
C GLU A 181 -39.09 -1.83 1.12
N ALA A 182 -39.16 -2.66 0.08
CA ALA A 182 -40.45 -2.99 -0.54
C ALA A 182 -41.38 -3.72 0.45
N GLY A 183 -40.86 -4.60 1.32
CA GLY A 183 -41.63 -5.21 2.39
C GLY A 183 -42.24 -4.19 3.37
N ILE A 184 -41.49 -3.13 3.69
CA ILE A 184 -41.96 -2.03 4.57
C ILE A 184 -43.07 -1.22 3.87
N ASP A 185 -42.84 -0.83 2.62
CA ASP A 185 -43.75 0.02 1.84
C ASP A 185 -45.11 -0.66 1.58
N PHE A 186 -45.14 -2.00 1.53
CA PHE A 186 -46.35 -2.83 1.31
C PHE A 186 -46.68 -3.71 2.52
N SER A 187 -46.46 -3.20 3.73
CA SER A 187 -46.69 -3.94 4.99
C SER A 187 -48.16 -4.32 5.26
N ASP A 188 -49.11 -3.78 4.49
CA ASP A 188 -50.53 -4.14 4.52
C ASP A 188 -50.89 -5.37 3.63
N GLU A 189 -49.97 -5.83 2.78
CA GLU A 189 -50.15 -7.04 1.96
C GLU A 189 -49.61 -8.29 2.69
N GLU A 190 -50.45 -9.33 2.88
CA GLU A 190 -50.17 -10.45 3.80
C GLU A 190 -48.91 -11.28 3.47
N ASP A 191 -48.45 -11.32 2.22
CA ASP A 191 -47.32 -12.18 1.78
C ASP A 191 -46.03 -11.41 1.43
N VAL A 192 -46.13 -10.10 1.13
CA VAL A 192 -45.02 -9.33 0.54
C VAL A 192 -43.79 -9.22 1.45
N PRO A 193 -43.92 -8.89 2.76
CA PRO A 193 -42.77 -8.79 3.65
C PRO A 193 -42.03 -10.13 3.83
N ALA A 194 -42.80 -11.23 3.93
CA ALA A 194 -42.23 -12.56 4.10
C ALA A 194 -41.48 -13.02 2.83
N GLU A 195 -42.04 -12.79 1.64
CA GLU A 195 -41.38 -13.09 0.37
C GLU A 195 -40.10 -12.27 0.18
N ALA A 196 -40.14 -10.97 0.52
CA ALA A 196 -38.99 -10.08 0.47
C ALA A 196 -37.82 -10.60 1.33
N ARG A 197 -38.09 -11.03 2.57
CA ARG A 197 -37.07 -11.62 3.46
C ARG A 197 -36.49 -12.90 2.90
N VAL A 198 -37.31 -13.80 2.36
CA VAL A 198 -36.88 -15.07 1.77
C VAL A 198 -35.96 -14.84 0.57
N MET A 199 -36.26 -13.83 -0.25
CA MET A 199 -35.44 -13.46 -1.40
C MET A 199 -34.13 -12.77 -1.02
N ALA A 200 -34.13 -11.92 0.00
CA ALA A 200 -32.97 -11.14 0.41
C ALA A 200 -31.93 -11.97 1.19
N ARG A 201 -32.38 -12.90 2.04
CA ARG A 201 -31.51 -13.64 2.97
C ARG A 201 -30.32 -14.36 2.30
N PRO A 202 -30.49 -15.12 1.21
CA PRO A 202 -29.37 -15.84 0.59
C PRO A 202 -28.27 -14.91 0.06
N GLU A 203 -28.64 -13.70 -0.40
CA GLU A 203 -27.67 -12.70 -0.86
C GLU A 203 -26.84 -12.15 0.31
N VAL A 204 -27.47 -11.92 1.46
CA VAL A 204 -26.80 -11.45 2.69
C VAL A 204 -25.88 -12.52 3.25
N GLU A 205 -26.32 -13.78 3.32
CA GLU A 205 -25.51 -14.92 3.79
C GLU A 205 -24.28 -15.13 2.90
N ALA A 206 -24.45 -15.11 1.58
CA ALA A 206 -23.35 -15.26 0.64
C ALA A 206 -22.36 -14.07 0.72
N LEU A 207 -22.87 -12.83 0.87
CA LEU A 207 -22.02 -11.65 1.04
C LEU A 207 -21.19 -11.72 2.33
N LEU A 208 -21.79 -12.12 3.45
CA LEU A 208 -21.07 -12.30 4.71
C LEU A 208 -19.96 -13.35 4.57
N GLY A 209 -20.25 -14.48 3.91
CA GLY A 209 -19.24 -15.53 3.66
C GLY A 209 -18.07 -15.03 2.83
N GLU A 210 -18.31 -14.18 1.82
CA GLU A 210 -17.26 -13.57 1.01
C GLU A 210 -16.43 -12.53 1.78
N LEU A 211 -17.07 -11.73 2.64
CA LEU A 211 -16.38 -10.78 3.50
C LEU A 211 -15.49 -11.50 4.50
N ASP A 212 -15.97 -12.58 5.10
CA ASP A 212 -15.20 -13.39 6.05
C ASP A 212 -14.01 -14.07 5.38
N ALA A 213 -14.18 -14.60 4.17
CA ALA A 213 -13.07 -15.12 3.37
C ALA A 213 -12.05 -14.03 3.02
N ALA A 214 -12.51 -12.82 2.66
CA ALA A 214 -11.62 -11.68 2.37
C ALA A 214 -10.88 -11.17 3.62
N LEU A 215 -11.51 -11.18 4.79
CA LEU A 215 -10.91 -10.79 6.07
C LEU A 215 -9.89 -11.81 6.56
N ALA A 216 -10.10 -13.09 6.30
CA ALA A 216 -9.16 -14.17 6.60
C ALA A 216 -7.93 -14.17 5.67
N ASP A 217 -8.05 -13.62 4.46
CA ASP A 217 -6.96 -13.56 3.49
C ASP A 217 -5.91 -12.49 3.86
N ARG A 218 -4.76 -12.94 4.35
CA ARG A 218 -3.61 -12.08 4.72
C ARG A 218 -2.53 -12.01 3.65
N ARG A 219 -2.69 -12.69 2.52
CA ARG A 219 -1.62 -12.86 1.52
C ARG A 219 -1.22 -11.54 0.87
N GLY A 220 -2.20 -10.71 0.52
CA GLY A 220 -1.95 -9.37 -0.04
C GLY A 220 -1.26 -8.43 0.96
N ALA A 221 -1.66 -8.46 2.23
CA ALA A 221 -1.02 -7.68 3.28
C ALA A 221 0.45 -8.09 3.48
N MET A 222 0.73 -9.40 3.51
CA MET A 222 2.10 -9.94 3.59
C MET A 222 2.97 -9.49 2.40
N VAL A 223 2.43 -9.50 1.18
CA VAL A 223 3.19 -9.02 0.00
C VAL A 223 3.46 -7.51 0.09
N ARG A 224 2.49 -6.72 0.57
CA ARG A 224 2.62 -5.27 0.70
C ARG A 224 3.64 -4.88 1.77
N GLU A 225 3.48 -5.42 2.98
CA GLU A 225 4.27 -5.08 4.17
C GLU A 225 5.64 -5.77 4.15
N GLY A 226 5.72 -6.95 3.55
CA GLY A 226 6.87 -7.84 3.58
C GLY A 226 6.70 -8.96 4.59
N ALA A 227 7.26 -10.13 4.29
CA ALA A 227 7.30 -11.25 5.23
C ALA A 227 8.30 -10.99 6.34
N LEU A 228 7.93 -11.28 7.58
CA LEU A 228 8.77 -11.03 8.75
C LEU A 228 9.53 -12.30 9.15
N ILE A 229 10.86 -12.23 9.16
CA ILE A 229 11.72 -13.36 9.48
C ILE A 229 12.57 -13.03 10.70
N ALA A 230 12.34 -13.77 11.79
CA ALA A 230 13.15 -13.64 13.00
C ALA A 230 14.41 -14.51 12.89
N ILE A 231 15.58 -13.91 13.19
CA ILE A 231 16.86 -14.62 13.26
C ILE A 231 17.21 -14.83 14.73
N ALA A 232 16.98 -16.06 15.19
CA ALA A 232 17.14 -16.47 16.58
C ALA A 232 18.31 -17.45 16.75
N GLY A 233 18.84 -17.61 17.96
CA GLY A 233 19.96 -18.52 18.20
C GLY A 233 20.81 -18.16 19.42
N LEU A 234 21.70 -19.08 19.81
CA LEU A 234 22.62 -18.88 20.94
C LEU A 234 23.58 -17.69 20.70
N PRO A 235 24.14 -17.08 21.76
CA PRO A 235 25.23 -16.11 21.63
C PRO A 235 26.36 -16.69 20.76
N ASN A 236 27.04 -15.84 19.97
CA ASN A 236 28.16 -16.24 19.10
C ASN A 236 27.87 -17.26 17.97
N ALA A 237 26.61 -17.68 17.77
CA ALA A 237 26.20 -18.53 16.64
C ALA A 237 26.35 -17.85 15.25
N GLY A 238 26.67 -16.55 15.21
CA GLY A 238 26.90 -15.78 13.98
C GLY A 238 25.64 -15.22 13.32
N LYS A 239 24.61 -14.85 14.12
CA LYS A 239 23.37 -14.22 13.65
C LYS A 239 23.59 -12.91 12.89
N SER A 240 24.33 -11.97 13.48
CA SER A 240 24.63 -10.69 12.85
C SER A 240 25.55 -10.87 11.62
N SER A 241 26.40 -11.89 11.61
CA SER A 241 27.16 -12.28 10.41
C SER A 241 26.25 -12.78 9.29
N LEU A 242 25.22 -13.56 9.61
CA LEU A 242 24.22 -14.01 8.64
C LEU A 242 23.41 -12.82 8.09
N ILE A 243 22.92 -11.92 8.94
CA ILE A 243 22.18 -10.71 8.52
C ILE A 243 23.02 -9.89 7.55
N ASN A 244 24.26 -9.58 7.92
CA ASN A 244 25.17 -8.80 7.08
C ASN A 244 25.49 -9.52 5.76
N ALA A 245 25.64 -10.85 5.79
CA ALA A 245 25.89 -11.63 4.58
C ALA A 245 24.69 -11.66 3.63
N LEU A 246 23.47 -11.74 4.17
CA LEU A 246 22.23 -11.64 3.38
C LEU A 246 22.07 -10.23 2.80
N ALA A 247 22.29 -9.19 3.61
CA ALA A 247 22.21 -7.79 3.19
C ALA A 247 23.28 -7.38 2.16
N ALA A 248 24.43 -8.07 2.13
CA ALA A 248 25.47 -7.82 1.14
C ALA A 248 25.24 -8.55 -0.19
N ARG A 249 24.49 -9.65 -0.18
CA ARG A 249 24.18 -10.44 -1.39
C ARG A 249 22.90 -9.97 -2.08
N GLU A 250 21.94 -9.54 -1.30
CA GLU A 250 20.63 -9.12 -1.76
C GLU A 250 20.51 -7.59 -1.69
N ILE A 251 19.55 -7.04 -2.43
CA ILE A 251 19.36 -5.59 -2.46
C ILE A 251 18.73 -5.19 -1.13
N ALA A 252 19.54 -4.62 -0.25
CA ALA A 252 19.06 -3.94 0.93
C ALA A 252 18.14 -2.79 0.50
N ILE A 253 16.90 -2.87 0.95
CA ILE A 253 15.88 -1.87 0.67
C ILE A 253 16.16 -0.69 1.59
N VAL A 254 16.55 0.45 1.00
CA VAL A 254 16.84 1.67 1.74
C VAL A 254 15.54 2.47 1.89
N SER A 255 15.16 2.79 3.12
CA SER A 255 14.08 3.76 3.37
C SER A 255 14.62 5.18 3.22
N ASP A 256 13.87 6.04 2.51
CA ASP A 256 14.18 7.46 2.32
C ASP A 256 13.96 8.32 3.59
N GLU A 257 13.48 7.74 4.69
CA GLU A 257 13.23 8.49 5.93
C GLU A 257 14.54 8.82 6.69
N PRO A 258 14.87 10.11 6.92
CA PRO A 258 16.04 10.51 7.70
C PRO A 258 15.92 10.04 9.15
N GLY A 259 16.57 8.93 9.50
CA GLY A 259 16.64 8.43 10.88
C GLY A 259 16.56 6.91 11.04
N THR A 260 16.20 6.17 10.01
CA THR A 260 15.95 4.71 10.08
C THR A 260 17.23 3.86 10.21
N THR A 261 18.41 4.41 9.91
CA THR A 261 19.68 3.67 9.93
C THR A 261 20.34 3.58 11.31
N ARG A 262 19.63 3.93 12.40
CA ARG A 262 20.13 3.81 13.78
C ARG A 262 19.53 2.63 14.56
N ASP A 263 18.50 1.99 14.03
CA ASP A 263 17.85 0.84 14.63
C ASP A 263 18.39 -0.44 13.99
N VAL A 264 19.54 -0.93 14.48
CA VAL A 264 20.27 -2.13 14.00
C VAL A 264 19.47 -3.44 14.15
N LEU A 265 18.17 -3.36 14.41
CA LEU A 265 17.30 -4.50 14.75
C LEU A 265 16.55 -5.06 13.54
N GLU A 266 16.34 -4.29 12.48
CA GLU A 266 15.58 -4.71 11.30
C GLU A 266 16.31 -4.41 9.99
N VAL A 267 16.31 -5.36 9.06
CA VAL A 267 16.86 -5.18 7.71
C VAL A 267 15.84 -5.63 6.67
N ALA A 268 15.37 -4.71 5.84
CA ALA A 268 14.50 -5.01 4.71
C ALA A 268 15.33 -5.40 3.48
N LEU A 269 14.95 -6.51 2.84
CA LEU A 269 15.62 -7.11 1.68
C LEU A 269 14.59 -7.41 0.59
N ASP A 270 15.01 -7.32 -0.67
CA ASP A 270 14.34 -8.02 -1.77
C ASP A 270 14.94 -9.43 -1.90
N LEU A 271 14.18 -10.47 -1.54
CA LEU A 271 14.56 -11.87 -1.71
C LEU A 271 13.76 -12.48 -2.85
N SER A 272 14.40 -12.68 -4.01
CA SER A 272 13.79 -13.31 -5.18
C SER A 272 12.50 -12.60 -5.67
N GLY A 273 12.40 -11.29 -5.53
CA GLY A 273 11.23 -10.50 -5.92
C GLY A 273 10.18 -10.35 -4.82
N HIS A 274 10.51 -10.71 -3.57
CA HIS A 274 9.64 -10.61 -2.41
C HIS A 274 10.28 -9.75 -1.31
N LYS A 275 9.50 -8.80 -0.78
CA LYS A 275 9.93 -8.00 0.36
C LYS A 275 9.99 -8.86 1.62
N VAL A 276 11.14 -8.84 2.28
CA VAL A 276 11.41 -9.59 3.51
C VAL A 276 12.08 -8.68 4.52
N THR A 277 11.58 -8.68 5.76
CA THR A 277 12.20 -7.96 6.87
C THR A 277 12.82 -8.97 7.83
N LEU A 278 14.15 -8.91 7.96
CA LEU A 278 14.91 -9.70 8.93
C LEU A 278 14.95 -8.98 10.27
N VAL A 279 14.67 -9.69 11.37
CA VAL A 279 14.73 -9.15 12.75
C VAL A 279 15.78 -9.90 13.56
N ASP A 280 16.77 -9.20 14.14
CA ASP A 280 17.79 -9.82 15.01
C ASP A 280 17.28 -9.96 16.45
N THR A 281 17.23 -11.19 16.99
CA THR A 281 16.84 -11.40 18.39
C THR A 281 17.98 -11.17 19.39
N ALA A 282 19.25 -11.10 18.97
CA ALA A 282 20.38 -10.87 19.88
C ALA A 282 20.65 -9.41 20.22
N GLY A 283 20.45 -8.48 19.28
CA GLY A 283 20.58 -7.04 19.54
C GLY A 283 19.70 -6.56 20.70
N LEU A 284 18.61 -7.29 20.98
CA LEU A 284 17.67 -7.05 22.07
C LEU A 284 18.18 -7.44 23.45
N ARG A 285 19.10 -8.41 23.53
CA ARG A 285 19.70 -8.86 24.80
C ARG A 285 20.90 -8.01 25.20
N GLU A 286 21.59 -7.40 24.24
CA GLU A 286 22.74 -6.50 24.50
C GLU A 286 22.30 -5.08 24.90
N ALA A 287 21.06 -4.71 24.59
CA ALA A 287 20.36 -3.47 24.96
C ALA A 287 19.97 -3.34 26.45
N GLU A 288 20.61 -4.09 27.36
CA GLU A 288 20.38 -4.04 28.82
C GLU A 288 21.02 -2.79 29.50
N GLY A 289 21.00 -1.64 28.82
CA GLY A 289 21.32 -0.32 29.36
C GLY A 289 20.07 0.46 29.77
N LYS A 290 20.21 1.43 30.68
CA LYS A 290 19.11 2.20 31.34
C LYS A 290 18.18 3.04 30.42
N VAL A 291 18.20 2.84 29.10
CA VAL A 291 17.40 3.61 28.11
C VAL A 291 16.41 2.73 27.31
N GLU A 292 16.45 1.39 27.37
CA GLU A 292 15.91 0.55 26.28
C GLU A 292 14.76 -0.44 26.61
N ALA A 293 14.02 -0.27 27.71
CA ALA A 293 12.91 -1.18 28.04
C ALA A 293 11.79 -1.21 26.97
N GLU A 294 11.50 -0.06 26.35
CA GLU A 294 10.49 0.04 25.28
C GLU A 294 10.99 -0.56 23.95
N GLY A 295 12.29 -0.46 23.66
CA GLY A 295 12.91 -1.09 22.48
C GLY A 295 12.85 -2.61 22.56
N ILE A 296 13.18 -3.17 23.73
CA ILE A 296 13.07 -4.61 24.01
C ILE A 296 11.61 -5.09 23.87
N ARG A 297 10.65 -4.37 24.48
CA ARG A 297 9.23 -4.73 24.39
C ARG A 297 8.72 -4.75 22.94
N ARG A 298 9.07 -3.74 22.15
CA ARG A 298 8.67 -3.63 20.73
C ARG A 298 9.23 -4.77 19.90
N ALA A 299 10.49 -5.13 20.13
CA ALA A 299 11.11 -6.16 19.34
C ALA A 299 10.67 -7.59 19.74
N HIS A 300 10.36 -7.83 21.02
CA HIS A 300 9.66 -9.05 21.44
C HIS A 300 8.28 -9.16 20.77
N ALA A 301 7.51 -8.07 20.75
CA ALA A 301 6.23 -8.03 20.03
C ALA A 301 6.42 -8.31 18.53
N ARG A 302 7.49 -7.80 17.92
CA ARG A 302 7.81 -8.03 16.52
C ARG A 302 8.18 -9.48 16.23
N ILE A 303 8.98 -10.14 17.07
CA ILE A 303 9.28 -11.58 16.95
C ILE A 303 8.01 -12.43 17.09
N ALA A 304 7.08 -12.01 17.95
CA ALA A 304 5.78 -12.66 18.11
C ALA A 304 4.89 -12.55 16.86
N GLU A 305 5.26 -11.71 15.89
CA GLU A 305 4.58 -11.58 14.59
C GLU A 305 5.33 -12.28 13.44
N ALA A 306 6.46 -12.95 13.72
CA ALA A 306 7.28 -13.55 12.67
C ALA A 306 6.56 -14.68 11.93
N ASP A 307 6.64 -14.63 10.59
CA ASP A 307 6.12 -15.69 9.71
C ASP A 307 7.04 -16.91 9.70
N LEU A 308 8.35 -16.67 9.82
CA LEU A 308 9.42 -17.67 9.81
C LEU A 308 10.46 -17.34 10.89
N VAL A 309 10.96 -18.38 11.56
CA VAL A 309 12.09 -18.28 12.48
C VAL A 309 13.27 -19.07 11.91
N LEU A 310 14.39 -18.37 11.68
CA LEU A 310 15.68 -18.98 11.37
C LEU A 310 16.46 -19.17 12.66
N TRP A 311 16.54 -20.41 13.15
CA TRP A 311 17.34 -20.75 14.32
C TRP A 311 18.79 -21.04 13.94
N VAL A 312 19.66 -20.06 14.18
CA VAL A 312 21.09 -20.13 13.93
C VAL A 312 21.80 -20.80 15.10
N HIS A 313 22.57 -21.84 14.81
CA HIS A 313 23.49 -22.45 15.77
C HIS A 313 24.89 -22.57 15.17
N ASP A 314 25.88 -22.61 16.05
CA ASP A 314 27.26 -22.91 15.66
C ASP A 314 27.38 -24.42 15.38
N ALA A 315 27.79 -24.78 14.16
CA ALA A 315 28.01 -26.17 13.79
C ALA A 315 29.27 -26.75 14.48
N ALA A 316 30.25 -25.92 14.87
CA ALA A 316 31.47 -26.36 15.54
C ALA A 316 31.22 -26.78 17.00
N GLU A 317 30.15 -26.30 17.62
CA GLU A 317 29.72 -26.69 18.97
C GLU A 317 28.99 -28.06 18.99
N GLY A 318 28.72 -28.64 17.83
CA GLY A 318 28.03 -29.93 17.68
C GLY A 318 26.54 -29.77 17.33
N PRO A 319 25.72 -30.82 17.57
CA PRO A 319 24.29 -30.77 17.23
C PRO A 319 23.54 -29.74 18.10
N PRO A 320 22.41 -29.21 17.63
CA PRO A 320 21.58 -28.30 18.42
C PRO A 320 21.12 -28.97 19.74
N PRO A 321 20.78 -28.18 20.78
CA PRO A 321 20.31 -28.71 22.08
C PRO A 321 19.14 -29.69 21.90
N VAL A 322 18.95 -30.69 22.76
CA VAL A 322 17.84 -31.65 22.56
C VAL A 322 16.46 -30.99 22.73
N ALA A 323 16.35 -30.02 23.63
CA ALA A 323 15.12 -29.26 23.86
C ALA A 323 15.10 -28.00 23.00
N ARG A 324 14.00 -27.78 22.26
CA ARG A 324 13.77 -26.51 21.57
C ARG A 324 13.62 -25.39 22.61
N PRO A 325 14.38 -24.29 22.52
CA PRO A 325 14.18 -23.12 23.36
C PRO A 325 12.79 -22.54 23.07
N GLN A 326 12.18 -21.98 24.09
CA GLN A 326 10.92 -21.26 23.95
C GLN A 326 11.21 -19.97 23.18
N ILE A 327 10.77 -19.93 21.93
CA ILE A 327 10.74 -18.72 21.11
C ILE A 327 9.29 -18.24 21.15
N GLU A 328 9.06 -17.05 21.68
CA GLU A 328 7.75 -16.39 21.71
C GLU A 328 7.38 -15.88 20.30
N ALA A 329 7.32 -16.77 19.32
CA ALA A 329 6.87 -16.48 17.96
C ALA A 329 5.35 -16.65 17.83
N ALA A 330 4.76 -16.13 16.76
CA ALA A 330 3.36 -16.36 16.44
C ALA A 330 3.02 -17.85 16.44
N ALA A 331 1.84 -18.19 16.95
CA ALA A 331 1.30 -19.54 16.77
C ALA A 331 1.21 -19.85 15.27
N GLY A 332 1.98 -20.84 14.79
CA GLY A 332 2.05 -21.21 13.38
C GLY A 332 3.28 -20.70 12.61
N ALA A 333 4.20 -19.96 13.26
CA ALA A 333 5.49 -19.64 12.67
C ALA A 333 6.29 -20.92 12.34
N GLU A 334 6.83 -21.00 11.13
CA GLU A 334 7.68 -22.13 10.74
C GLU A 334 9.08 -21.94 11.36
N LEU A 335 9.75 -23.05 11.71
CA LEU A 335 11.08 -23.01 12.32
C LEU A 335 12.06 -23.76 11.42
N TRP A 336 13.09 -23.05 10.93
CA TRP A 336 14.19 -23.66 10.17
C TRP A 336 15.47 -23.63 10.97
N LEU A 337 16.24 -24.71 10.85
CA LEU A 337 17.55 -24.82 11.47
C LEU A 337 18.62 -24.29 10.52
N VAL A 338 19.49 -23.40 11.00
CA VAL A 338 20.62 -22.87 10.25
C VAL A 338 21.92 -23.18 11.00
N ALA A 339 22.63 -24.21 10.54
CA ALA A 339 23.94 -24.61 11.05
C ALA A 339 25.02 -23.72 10.42
N ASN A 340 25.51 -22.74 11.17
CA ASN A 340 26.51 -21.79 10.70
C ASN A 340 27.95 -22.25 10.99
N LYS A 341 28.95 -21.58 10.41
CA LYS A 341 30.39 -21.90 10.51
C LYS A 341 30.78 -23.26 9.91
N LEU A 342 30.13 -23.64 8.81
CA LEU A 342 30.44 -24.87 8.08
C LEU A 342 31.93 -24.98 7.68
N ASP A 343 32.61 -23.85 7.51
CA ASP A 343 34.04 -23.77 7.24
C ASP A 343 34.93 -24.36 8.35
N GLU A 344 34.43 -24.49 9.58
CA GLU A 344 35.18 -25.03 10.72
C GLU A 344 34.99 -26.55 10.90
N VAL A 345 33.89 -27.12 10.40
CA VAL A 345 33.47 -28.50 10.71
C VAL A 345 33.58 -29.44 9.50
N GLY A 346 33.58 -28.90 8.27
CA GLY A 346 33.79 -29.66 7.03
C GLY A 346 32.66 -30.64 6.63
N ALA A 347 31.66 -30.85 7.49
CA ALA A 347 30.49 -31.69 7.24
C ALA A 347 29.24 -31.10 7.91
N VAL A 348 28.07 -31.41 7.35
CA VAL A 348 26.77 -30.97 7.88
C VAL A 348 26.46 -31.75 9.16
N PRO A 349 26.32 -31.09 10.32
CA PRO A 349 25.95 -31.78 11.55
C PRO A 349 24.51 -32.35 11.44
N PRO A 350 24.22 -33.50 12.07
CA PRO A 350 22.87 -34.07 12.08
C PRO A 350 21.89 -33.10 12.77
N THR A 351 20.72 -32.92 12.18
CA THR A 351 19.68 -31.95 12.64
C THR A 351 19.05 -32.31 13.98
N GLY A 352 19.37 -33.49 14.54
CA GLY A 352 18.82 -33.95 15.81
C GLY A 352 17.30 -34.11 15.84
N GLY A 353 16.64 -34.20 14.67
CA GLY A 353 15.18 -34.26 14.56
C GLY A 353 14.46 -32.94 14.88
N TRP A 354 15.18 -31.81 14.90
CA TRP A 354 14.62 -30.52 15.27
C TRP A 354 13.59 -29.98 14.29
N THR A 355 13.82 -30.11 12.99
CA THR A 355 12.91 -29.63 11.95
C THR A 355 13.14 -30.47 10.69
N ASP A 356 12.15 -30.50 9.79
CA ASP A 356 12.27 -31.14 8.48
C ASP A 356 13.07 -30.28 7.48
N ARG A 357 13.43 -29.04 7.84
CA ARG A 357 14.15 -28.07 7.01
C ARG A 357 15.34 -27.46 7.74
N ALA A 358 16.53 -27.95 7.37
CA ALA A 358 17.80 -27.46 7.88
C ALA A 358 18.75 -27.04 6.77
N PHE A 359 19.54 -26.02 7.03
CA PHE A 359 20.54 -25.46 6.12
C PHE A 359 21.89 -25.41 6.81
N ALA A 360 22.94 -25.79 6.09
CA ALA A 360 24.31 -25.65 6.55
C ALA A 360 25.00 -24.56 5.76
N ILE A 361 25.55 -23.57 6.46
CA ILE A 361 26.10 -22.35 5.86
C ILE A 361 27.44 -21.96 6.46
N SER A 362 28.21 -21.18 5.72
CA SER A 362 29.23 -20.31 6.29
C SER A 362 28.83 -18.87 5.99
N ALA A 363 28.32 -18.13 6.99
CA ALA A 363 27.98 -16.73 6.81
C ALA A 363 29.21 -15.88 6.40
N LYS A 364 30.41 -16.28 6.84
CA LYS A 364 31.67 -15.59 6.56
C LYS A 364 32.12 -15.71 5.10
N TYR A 365 32.02 -16.91 4.53
CA TYR A 365 32.46 -17.18 3.14
C TYR A 365 31.31 -17.23 2.14
N GLY A 366 30.07 -17.25 2.64
CA GLY A 366 28.84 -17.31 1.87
C GLY A 366 28.46 -18.68 1.31
N THR A 367 29.18 -19.74 1.71
CA THR A 367 28.84 -21.12 1.34
C THR A 367 27.45 -21.48 1.86
N GLY A 368 26.59 -22.05 1.01
CA GLY A 368 25.24 -22.50 1.40
C GLY A 368 24.18 -21.39 1.54
N LEU A 369 24.57 -20.10 1.46
CA LEU A 369 23.62 -18.99 1.59
C LEU A 369 22.60 -18.94 0.46
N GLU A 370 23.00 -19.27 -0.78
CA GLU A 370 22.11 -19.27 -1.95
C GLU A 370 20.93 -20.25 -1.76
N ALA A 371 21.21 -21.47 -1.30
CA ALA A 371 20.16 -22.45 -0.99
C ALA A 371 19.21 -22.00 0.14
N LEU A 372 19.72 -21.26 1.13
CA LEU A 372 18.89 -20.67 2.18
C LEU A 372 18.02 -19.53 1.62
N ILE A 373 18.58 -18.65 0.79
CA ILE A 373 17.86 -17.55 0.14
C ILE A 373 16.74 -18.09 -0.75
N ASP A 374 17.04 -19.06 -1.62
CA ASP A 374 16.05 -19.69 -2.50
C ASP A 374 14.92 -20.35 -1.71
N ALA A 375 15.25 -21.01 -0.60
CA ALA A 375 14.24 -21.62 0.25
C ALA A 375 13.34 -20.57 0.90
N VAL A 376 13.92 -19.49 1.45
CA VAL A 376 13.17 -18.37 2.03
C VAL A 376 12.27 -17.73 0.96
N GLY A 377 12.81 -17.45 -0.23
CA GLY A 377 12.05 -16.93 -1.36
C GLY A 377 10.87 -17.82 -1.71
N ALA A 378 11.07 -19.14 -1.81
CA ALA A 378 10.01 -20.11 -2.06
C ALA A 378 8.96 -20.16 -0.94
N PHE A 379 9.38 -20.01 0.32
CA PHE A 379 8.46 -19.93 1.47
C PHE A 379 7.54 -18.71 1.37
N VAL A 380 8.10 -17.54 1.04
CA VAL A 380 7.32 -16.31 0.87
C VAL A 380 6.42 -16.42 -0.35
N ALA A 381 6.93 -16.92 -1.48
CA ALA A 381 6.17 -17.13 -2.70
C ALA A 381 4.95 -18.05 -2.50
N GLU A 382 5.12 -19.13 -1.74
CA GLU A 382 4.02 -20.07 -1.45
C GLU A 382 2.93 -19.40 -0.61
N ARG A 383 3.31 -18.65 0.43
CA ARG A 383 2.34 -17.91 1.28
C ARG A 383 1.71 -16.75 0.53
N ALA A 384 2.42 -16.13 -0.40
CA ALA A 384 1.91 -15.08 -1.28
C ALA A 384 1.08 -15.61 -2.46
N ARG A 385 0.98 -16.94 -2.65
CA ARG A 385 0.29 -17.51 -3.82
C ARG A 385 -1.18 -17.08 -3.85
N GLY A 386 -1.55 -16.41 -4.94
CA GLY A 386 -2.90 -15.89 -5.14
C GLY A 386 -3.16 -14.51 -4.52
N ALA A 387 -2.14 -13.85 -3.96
CA ALA A 387 -2.25 -12.49 -3.41
C ALA A 387 -2.72 -11.42 -4.42
N GLU A 388 -2.67 -11.71 -5.72
CA GLU A 388 -3.14 -10.81 -6.80
C GLU A 388 -4.68 -10.76 -6.91
N HIS A 389 -5.38 -11.63 -6.18
CA HIS A 389 -6.82 -11.49 -6.02
C HIS A 389 -7.13 -10.25 -5.19
N PRO A 390 -8.27 -9.58 -5.41
CA PRO A 390 -8.58 -8.31 -4.74
C PRO A 390 -8.65 -8.53 -3.23
N ALA A 391 -7.58 -8.19 -2.53
CA ALA A 391 -7.39 -8.47 -1.11
C ALA A 391 -7.57 -7.18 -0.30
N LEU A 392 -7.97 -7.33 0.96
CA LEU A 392 -8.05 -6.23 1.90
C LEU A 392 -6.65 -5.98 2.48
N ILE A 393 -5.82 -5.22 1.73
CA ILE A 393 -4.39 -5.08 2.01
C ILE A 393 -4.03 -3.97 3.00
N ARG A 394 -4.93 -2.99 3.23
CA ARG A 394 -4.75 -1.93 4.22
C ARG A 394 -5.69 -2.13 5.40
N GLU A 395 -5.26 -1.70 6.57
CA GLU A 395 -6.07 -1.78 7.80
C GLU A 395 -7.41 -1.05 7.65
N ARG A 396 -7.44 0.09 6.97
CA ARG A 396 -8.68 0.82 6.64
C ARG A 396 -9.70 -0.03 5.88
N HIS A 397 -9.24 -0.83 4.91
CA HIS A 397 -10.10 -1.74 4.16
C HIS A 397 -10.66 -2.82 5.09
N ARG A 398 -9.78 -3.40 5.93
CA ARG A 398 -10.16 -4.44 6.89
C ARG A 398 -11.17 -3.92 7.90
N MET A 399 -10.97 -2.75 8.48
CA MET A 399 -11.90 -2.12 9.42
C MET A 399 -13.28 -1.87 8.78
N SER A 400 -13.30 -1.37 7.55
CA SER A 400 -14.56 -1.15 6.81
C SER A 400 -15.29 -2.47 6.52
N ALA A 401 -14.55 -3.52 6.16
CA ALA A 401 -15.11 -4.86 5.95
C ALA A 401 -15.56 -5.54 7.26
N LEU A 402 -14.83 -5.35 8.36
CA LEU A 402 -15.19 -5.84 9.69
C LEU A 402 -16.49 -5.21 10.18
N GLU A 403 -16.64 -3.89 10.01
CA GLU A 403 -17.86 -3.17 10.37
C GLU A 403 -19.04 -3.64 9.52
N ALA A 404 -18.86 -3.76 8.19
CA ALA A 404 -19.89 -4.32 7.31
C ALA A 404 -20.28 -5.74 7.72
N ALA A 405 -19.32 -6.63 7.94
CA ALA A 405 -19.57 -8.00 8.40
C ALA A 405 -20.23 -8.04 9.78
N GLY A 406 -19.92 -7.09 10.67
CA GLY A 406 -20.58 -6.93 11.97
C GLY A 406 -22.07 -6.69 11.83
N HIS A 407 -22.46 -5.69 11.03
CA HIS A 407 -23.86 -5.39 10.74
C HIS A 407 -24.60 -6.56 10.06
N LEU A 408 -23.98 -7.21 9.08
CA LEU A 408 -24.58 -8.38 8.43
C LEU A 408 -24.75 -9.57 9.39
N ARG A 409 -23.84 -9.76 10.35
CA ARG A 409 -24.00 -10.79 11.40
C ARG A 409 -25.15 -10.48 12.33
N VAL A 410 -25.31 -9.22 12.75
CA VAL A 410 -26.46 -8.81 13.57
C VAL A 410 -27.77 -9.05 12.82
N ALA A 411 -27.85 -8.58 11.58
CA ALA A 411 -29.00 -8.79 10.71
C ALA A 411 -29.34 -10.29 10.55
N LEU A 412 -28.36 -11.16 10.31
CA LEU A 412 -28.58 -12.59 10.15
C LEU A 412 -28.90 -13.33 11.45
N TRP A 413 -28.31 -12.90 12.57
CA TRP A 413 -28.55 -13.51 13.89
C TRP A 413 -30.00 -13.33 14.34
N GLU A 414 -30.58 -12.15 14.08
CA GLU A 414 -31.94 -11.79 14.48
C GLU A 414 -32.90 -11.69 13.27
N TRP A 415 -32.56 -12.30 12.13
CA TRP A 415 -33.26 -12.11 10.85
C TRP A 415 -34.78 -12.33 10.92
N ASP A 416 -35.21 -13.32 11.70
CA ASP A 416 -36.62 -13.68 11.86
C ASP A 416 -37.32 -12.88 12.98
N CYS A 417 -36.55 -12.21 13.84
CA CYS A 417 -37.04 -11.52 15.04
C CYS A 417 -36.99 -9.98 14.93
N LEU A 418 -36.12 -9.45 14.08
CA LEU A 418 -35.96 -8.01 13.87
C LEU A 418 -37.17 -7.46 13.10
N ASP A 419 -37.59 -6.24 13.42
CA ASP A 419 -38.53 -5.47 12.58
C ASP A 419 -37.86 -5.11 11.24
N ASP A 420 -38.64 -5.01 10.16
CA ASP A 420 -38.10 -4.76 8.81
C ASP A 420 -37.34 -3.42 8.73
N GLU A 421 -37.75 -2.40 9.48
CA GLU A 421 -37.07 -1.10 9.56
C GLU A 421 -35.67 -1.23 10.16
N LEU A 422 -35.53 -2.03 11.23
CA LEU A 422 -34.23 -2.29 11.84
C LEU A 422 -33.36 -3.14 10.92
N LEU A 423 -33.97 -4.07 10.17
CA LEU A 423 -33.25 -4.95 9.26
C LEU A 423 -32.69 -4.13 8.10
N ALA A 424 -33.52 -3.25 7.52
CA ALA A 424 -33.12 -2.30 6.51
C ALA A 424 -31.99 -1.38 7.02
N GLU A 425 -32.07 -0.91 8.27
CA GLU A 425 -31.01 -0.09 8.87
C GLU A 425 -29.68 -0.82 8.99
N GLU A 426 -29.64 -2.07 9.46
CA GLU A 426 -28.41 -2.86 9.54
C GLU A 426 -27.78 -3.06 8.15
N LEU A 427 -28.59 -3.39 7.13
CA LEU A 427 -28.11 -3.51 5.75
C LEU A 427 -27.59 -2.16 5.20
N ARG A 428 -28.22 -1.05 5.57
CA ARG A 428 -27.79 0.31 5.19
C ARG A 428 -26.47 0.71 5.83
N LEU A 429 -26.26 0.38 7.10
CA LEU A 429 -25.00 0.61 7.80
C LEU A 429 -23.87 -0.23 7.18
N ALA A 430 -24.12 -1.49 6.86
CA ALA A 430 -23.18 -2.32 6.11
C ALA A 430 -22.82 -1.70 4.74
N GLY A 431 -23.82 -1.17 4.01
CA GLY A 431 -23.61 -0.51 2.72
C GLY A 431 -22.77 0.76 2.82
N ARG A 432 -22.98 1.55 3.88
CA ARG A 432 -22.15 2.73 4.19
C ARG A 432 -20.72 2.35 4.51
N ALA A 433 -20.51 1.29 5.28
CA ALA A 433 -19.18 0.78 5.60
C ALA A 433 -18.40 0.36 4.36
N LEU A 434 -19.04 -0.37 3.44
CA LEU A 434 -18.43 -0.70 2.14
C LEU A 434 -18.17 0.55 1.29
N GLY A 435 -19.09 1.51 1.26
CA GLY A 435 -18.95 2.77 0.51
C GLY A 435 -17.79 3.66 0.97
N ARG A 436 -17.40 3.60 2.25
CA ARG A 436 -16.19 4.27 2.76
C ARG A 436 -14.90 3.67 2.19
N MET A 437 -14.91 2.40 1.79
CA MET A 437 -13.71 1.74 1.25
C MET A 437 -13.27 2.36 -0.07
N THR A 438 -14.23 2.57 -1.00
CA THR A 438 -14.04 3.21 -2.31
C THR A 438 -14.05 4.74 -2.26
N GLY A 439 -14.44 5.33 -1.13
CA GLY A 439 -14.54 6.78 -0.97
C GLY A 439 -15.83 7.39 -1.52
N THR A 440 -16.87 6.58 -1.75
CA THR A 440 -18.16 7.06 -2.22
C THR A 440 -18.96 7.77 -1.12
N ILE A 441 -18.64 7.52 0.16
CA ILE A 441 -19.35 8.06 1.33
C ILE A 441 -18.32 8.40 2.43
N GLY A 442 -18.46 9.56 3.09
CA GLY A 442 -17.89 9.84 4.42
C GLY A 442 -16.37 9.67 4.55
N VAL A 443 -15.59 10.29 3.66
CA VAL A 443 -14.12 10.18 3.63
C VAL A 443 -13.40 11.50 3.83
N GLU A 444 -14.11 12.60 4.12
CA GLU A 444 -13.56 13.96 4.15
C GLU A 444 -12.32 14.08 5.04
N ASP A 445 -12.35 13.49 6.24
CA ASP A 445 -11.23 13.52 7.19
C ASP A 445 -10.08 12.57 6.82
N LEU A 446 -10.34 11.59 5.95
CA LEU A 446 -9.36 10.57 5.53
C LEU A 446 -8.57 11.00 4.29
N LEU A 447 -9.13 11.87 3.45
CA LEU A 447 -8.46 12.32 2.22
C LEU A 447 -7.11 12.95 2.53
N ASP A 448 -7.04 13.80 3.54
CA ASP A 448 -5.81 14.50 3.91
C ASP A 448 -4.71 13.53 4.36
N VAL A 449 -5.06 12.43 5.05
CA VAL A 449 -4.11 11.42 5.48
C VAL A 449 -3.58 10.62 4.28
N VAL A 450 -4.48 10.14 3.41
CA VAL A 450 -4.11 9.32 2.25
C VAL A 450 -3.26 10.12 1.25
N PHE A 451 -3.64 11.35 0.94
CA PHE A 451 -2.93 12.13 -0.08
C PHE A 451 -1.60 12.73 0.40
N ARG A 452 -1.37 12.82 1.72
CA ARG A 452 -0.06 13.20 2.28
C ARG A 452 1.03 12.15 2.02
N GLU A 453 0.67 10.89 1.86
CA GLU A 453 1.61 9.80 1.52
C GLU A 453 2.23 9.99 0.12
N PHE A 454 1.61 10.79 -0.76
CA PHE A 454 2.12 11.04 -2.10
C PHE A 454 3.22 12.12 -2.12
N CYS A 455 4.05 12.05 -3.15
CA CYS A 455 5.02 13.09 -3.47
C CYS A 455 4.33 14.33 -4.07
N ILE A 456 5.00 15.47 -4.04
CA ILE A 456 4.59 16.68 -4.79
C ILE A 456 4.64 16.35 -6.30
N GLY A 457 3.62 16.78 -7.06
CA GLY A 457 3.53 16.55 -8.51
C GLY A 457 2.80 15.26 -8.92
N LYS A 458 2.27 14.55 -7.93
CA LYS A 458 1.19 13.56 -8.02
C LYS A 458 0.13 13.97 -7.00
#